data_AF-A0A7X1P7D6-F1
#
_entry.id   AF-A0A7X1P7D6-F1
#
_cell.length_a   1.000
_cell.length_b   1.000
_cell.length_c   1.000
_cell.angle_alpha   90.00
_cell.angle_beta   90.00
_cell.angle_gamma   90.00
#
_symmetry.space_group_name_H-M   'P 1'
#
loop_
_entity.id
_entity.type
_entity.pdbx_description
1 polymer ?
#
loop_
_entity_poly.entity_id
_entity_poly.type
_entity_poly.pdbx_seq_one_letter_code
_entity_poly.pdbx_strand_id
1 'polypeptide(L)'
;MDRSLVRRWLIPIIFFETYLTVVALLFFFGPWPWIVPNPAEIAIYLAAANVVVFLGYVASRPALGRVAQETEEERIRKGIFWLRVSTAASVALTVPTSLARTGDFFPNVLASLSNLGAVYSAGLRETADGGPFVFFEYVRMFAYPLLSAQLPLTVAFWRRAGRFVRAAAVSSITFYLLIFIGRGQNKGLADIVALLPFFLVLAWGRRPMPSLRKLCISVGVVVAAALVLLVFFAGTQIQRIGGAHPDGVYYFGRLKLVADQNYWLTYWMPEPAQMTIESLARYLGQGYQAMALTFNYEHQSTLGAGHSMFVARNFDRLLHTDFFTSASLPALLDAQWGWPMYGLWHSIYPWLASDVGYLGALPCMAAFGFLLGLSWGAAFKSGSIVWMGMLPMMLVLFFYIPGNNQIFQSGETTVAFFMLAPAVALKLVYPKWSLSRFFMPRR
;
A
#
# COMPACT_ATOMS: atom_id res chain seq x y z
N MET A 1 -24.39 -13.96 -8.17
CA MET A 1 -23.22 -14.59 -7.51
C MET A 1 -23.75 -15.63 -6.55
N ASP A 2 -23.11 -16.80 -6.47
CA ASP A 2 -23.42 -17.78 -5.43
C ASP A 2 -23.20 -17.15 -4.03
N ARG A 3 -24.02 -17.55 -3.04
CA ARG A 3 -23.94 -17.10 -1.63
C ARG A 3 -22.52 -17.25 -1.06
N SER A 4 -21.82 -18.32 -1.40
CA SER A 4 -20.43 -18.54 -0.98
C SER A 4 -19.48 -17.44 -1.49
N LEU A 5 -19.66 -17.02 -2.74
CA LEU A 5 -18.85 -15.99 -3.39
C LEU A 5 -19.20 -14.59 -2.86
N VAL A 6 -20.47 -14.34 -2.52
CA VAL A 6 -20.87 -13.07 -1.88
C VAL A 6 -20.18 -12.92 -0.51
N ARG A 7 -20.16 -13.98 0.31
CA ARG A 7 -19.45 -13.94 1.60
C ARG A 7 -17.96 -13.65 1.43
N ARG A 8 -17.31 -14.29 0.46
CA ARG A 8 -15.88 -14.04 0.15
C ARG A 8 -15.65 -12.63 -0.40
N TRP A 9 -16.58 -12.15 -1.21
CA TRP A 9 -16.52 -10.79 -1.75
C TRP A 9 -16.59 -9.76 -0.63
N LEU A 10 -17.42 -9.93 0.41
CA LEU A 10 -17.49 -8.98 1.52
C LEU A 10 -16.26 -8.93 2.45
N ILE A 11 -15.29 -9.86 2.34
CA ILE A 11 -14.15 -9.95 3.27
C ILE A 11 -13.34 -8.65 3.33
N PRO A 12 -12.88 -8.05 2.20
CA PRO A 12 -12.03 -6.86 2.27
C PRO A 12 -12.77 -5.66 2.85
N ILE A 13 -14.04 -5.46 2.49
CA ILE A 13 -14.77 -4.30 2.99
C ILE A 13 -15.03 -4.41 4.49
N ILE A 14 -15.43 -5.58 4.99
CA ILE A 14 -15.61 -5.78 6.44
C ILE A 14 -14.27 -5.55 7.17
N PHE A 15 -13.18 -6.09 6.64
CA PHE A 15 -11.85 -5.90 7.23
C PHE A 15 -11.45 -4.42 7.24
N PHE A 16 -11.54 -3.72 6.12
CA PHE A 16 -11.08 -2.33 6.03
C PHE A 16 -11.97 -1.35 6.77
N GLU A 17 -13.29 -1.53 6.78
CA GLU A 17 -14.17 -0.71 7.65
C GLU A 17 -13.77 -0.88 9.12
N THR A 18 -13.58 -2.12 9.57
CA THR A 18 -13.14 -2.39 10.95
C THR A 18 -11.77 -1.78 11.22
N TYR A 19 -10.80 -1.97 10.31
CA TYR A 19 -9.45 -1.45 10.44
C TYR A 19 -9.42 0.08 10.50
N LEU A 20 -10.08 0.76 9.56
CA LEU A 20 -10.11 2.23 9.49
C LEU A 20 -10.85 2.82 10.71
N THR A 21 -11.93 2.19 11.17
CA THR A 21 -12.59 2.58 12.41
C THR A 21 -11.67 2.40 13.61
N VAL A 22 -10.95 1.27 13.73
CA VAL A 22 -10.00 1.05 14.84
C VAL A 22 -8.87 2.09 14.79
N VAL A 23 -8.35 2.43 13.61
CA VAL A 23 -7.30 3.45 13.49
C VAL A 23 -7.84 4.84 13.83
N ALA A 24 -9.07 5.19 13.43
CA ALA A 24 -9.71 6.44 13.83
C ALA A 24 -9.92 6.51 15.35
N LEU A 25 -10.38 5.42 15.98
CA LEU A 25 -10.50 5.33 17.44
C LEU A 25 -9.15 5.45 18.13
N LEU A 26 -8.10 4.81 17.59
CA LEU A 26 -6.74 4.92 18.10
C LEU A 26 -6.18 6.34 17.95
N PHE A 27 -6.59 7.08 16.92
CA PHE A 27 -6.25 8.49 16.76
C PHE A 27 -6.94 9.35 17.82
N PHE A 28 -8.22 9.15 18.11
CA PHE A 28 -8.91 9.99 19.11
C PHE A 28 -8.62 9.60 20.56
N PHE A 29 -8.41 8.32 20.82
CA PHE A 29 -8.37 7.76 22.19
C PHE A 29 -7.07 7.04 22.51
N GLY A 30 -6.10 6.99 21.58
CA GLY A 30 -4.82 6.33 21.79
C GLY A 30 -3.86 7.09 22.69
N PRO A 31 -2.63 6.58 22.87
CA PRO A 31 -1.66 7.13 23.81
C PRO A 31 -1.08 8.49 23.38
N TRP A 32 -1.34 8.96 22.16
CA TRP A 32 -0.75 10.18 21.65
C TRP A 32 -1.71 11.37 21.79
N PRO A 33 -1.29 12.46 22.44
CA PRO A 33 -2.11 13.66 22.61
C PRO A 33 -2.10 14.50 21.33
N TRP A 34 -2.78 14.02 20.30
CA TRP A 34 -2.90 14.70 19.02
C TRP A 34 -3.58 16.07 19.16
N ILE A 35 -3.09 17.06 18.41
CA ILE A 35 -3.67 18.41 18.37
C ILE A 35 -4.77 18.40 17.31
N VAL A 36 -6.02 18.35 17.75
CA VAL A 36 -7.20 18.26 16.88
C VAL A 36 -8.08 19.48 17.11
N PRO A 37 -7.95 20.56 16.31
CA PRO A 37 -8.69 21.80 16.55
C PRO A 37 -10.21 21.62 16.57
N ASN A 38 -10.74 20.80 15.65
CA ASN A 38 -12.18 20.54 15.50
C ASN A 38 -12.47 19.02 15.52
N PRO A 39 -12.41 18.36 16.69
CA PRO A 39 -12.48 16.90 16.76
C PRO A 39 -13.80 16.32 16.25
N ALA A 40 -14.91 17.02 16.44
CA ALA A 40 -16.22 16.61 15.93
C ALA A 40 -16.26 16.61 14.40
N GLU A 41 -15.74 17.66 13.74
CA GLU A 41 -15.69 17.75 12.27
C GLU A 41 -14.84 16.62 11.69
N ILE A 42 -13.67 16.37 12.29
CA ILE A 42 -12.77 15.28 11.88
C ILE A 42 -13.43 13.92 12.06
N ALA A 43 -14.12 13.68 13.18
CA ALA A 43 -14.84 12.43 13.41
C ALA A 43 -15.98 12.22 12.40
N ILE A 44 -16.77 13.26 12.13
CA ILE A 44 -17.84 13.23 11.12
C ILE A 44 -17.25 12.95 9.75
N TYR A 45 -16.14 13.60 9.39
CA TYR A 45 -15.49 13.42 8.10
C TYR A 45 -14.96 11.99 7.91
N LEU A 46 -14.27 11.44 8.91
CA LEU A 46 -13.78 10.06 8.86
C LEU A 46 -14.93 9.04 8.79
N ALA A 47 -16.02 9.27 9.52
CA ALA A 47 -17.21 8.44 9.43
C ALA A 47 -17.86 8.53 8.03
N ALA A 48 -17.96 9.73 7.46
CA ALA A 48 -18.46 9.92 6.10
C ALA A 48 -17.55 9.23 5.07
N ALA A 49 -16.24 9.32 5.23
CA ALA A 49 -15.27 8.64 4.37
C ALA A 49 -15.45 7.12 4.37
N ASN A 50 -15.65 6.50 5.54
CA ASN A 50 -15.96 5.08 5.67
C ASN A 50 -17.29 4.73 4.98
N VAL A 51 -18.35 5.50 5.21
CA VAL A 51 -19.64 5.28 4.54
C VAL A 51 -19.51 5.34 3.01
N VAL A 52 -18.82 6.34 2.45
CA VAL A 52 -18.69 6.44 0.97
C VAL A 52 -17.80 5.35 0.39
N VAL A 53 -16.78 4.89 1.14
CA VAL A 53 -15.97 3.72 0.78
C VAL A 53 -16.85 2.46 0.69
N PHE A 54 -17.66 2.21 1.72
CA PHE A 54 -18.62 1.10 1.72
C PHE A 54 -19.61 1.19 0.55
N LEU A 55 -20.20 2.37 0.33
CA LEU A 55 -21.15 2.58 -0.76
C LEU A 55 -20.49 2.35 -2.13
N GLY A 56 -19.29 2.88 -2.35
CA GLY A 56 -18.50 2.64 -3.55
C GLY A 56 -18.23 1.15 -3.76
N TYR A 57 -17.81 0.45 -2.70
CA TYR A 57 -17.58 -0.99 -2.73
C TYR A 57 -18.84 -1.76 -3.14
N VAL A 58 -19.99 -1.46 -2.52
CA VAL A 58 -21.26 -2.11 -2.84
C VAL A 58 -21.71 -1.79 -4.27
N ALA A 59 -21.51 -0.55 -4.72
CA ALA A 59 -21.82 -0.10 -6.07
C ALA A 59 -21.00 -0.83 -7.16
N SER A 60 -19.89 -1.48 -6.81
CA SER A 60 -19.13 -2.32 -7.76
C SER A 60 -19.85 -3.61 -8.15
N ARG A 61 -20.85 -4.05 -7.40
CA ARG A 61 -21.51 -5.36 -7.58
C ARG A 61 -22.18 -5.54 -8.95
N PRO A 62 -22.95 -4.57 -9.50
CA PRO A 62 -23.51 -4.68 -10.84
C PRO A 62 -22.41 -4.75 -11.91
N ALA A 63 -21.35 -3.94 -11.78
CA ALA A 63 -20.20 -3.95 -12.69
C ALA A 63 -19.46 -5.29 -12.66
N LEU A 64 -19.30 -5.88 -11.47
CA LEU A 64 -18.77 -7.23 -11.29
C LEU A 64 -19.61 -8.29 -12.00
N GLY A 65 -20.93 -8.07 -12.14
CA GLY A 65 -21.82 -8.92 -12.94
C GLY A 65 -21.46 -8.95 -14.43
N ARG A 66 -20.89 -7.85 -14.96
CA ARG A 66 -20.46 -7.72 -16.37
C ARG A 66 -19.09 -8.35 -16.63
N VAL A 67 -18.28 -8.58 -15.59
CA VAL A 67 -16.97 -9.24 -15.73
C VAL A 67 -17.17 -10.66 -16.25
N ALA A 68 -16.54 -10.95 -17.40
CA ALA A 68 -16.62 -12.26 -18.04
C ALA A 68 -16.20 -13.38 -17.07
N GLN A 69 -17.06 -14.38 -16.96
CA GLN A 69 -16.76 -15.59 -16.19
C GLN A 69 -15.97 -16.55 -17.08
N GLU A 70 -14.69 -16.72 -16.78
CA GLU A 70 -13.84 -17.69 -17.47
C GLU A 70 -14.14 -19.10 -16.96
N THR A 71 -13.95 -20.10 -17.81
CA THR A 71 -13.91 -21.50 -17.34
C THR A 71 -12.72 -21.66 -16.39
N GLU A 72 -12.78 -22.62 -15.47
CA GLU A 72 -11.68 -22.88 -14.54
C GLU A 72 -10.36 -23.16 -15.28
N GLU A 73 -10.44 -23.91 -16.40
CA GLU A 73 -9.30 -24.21 -17.25
C GLU A 73 -8.72 -22.96 -17.92
N GLU A 74 -9.57 -22.12 -18.52
CA GLU A 74 -9.13 -20.88 -19.16
C GLU A 74 -8.48 -19.94 -18.13
N ARG A 75 -9.10 -19.83 -16.95
CA ARG A 75 -8.59 -19.04 -15.82
C ARG A 75 -7.20 -19.52 -15.41
N ILE A 76 -7.03 -20.84 -15.22
CA ILE A 76 -5.73 -21.44 -14.85
C ILE A 76 -4.70 -21.20 -15.95
N ARG A 77 -5.06 -21.45 -17.23
CA ARG A 77 -4.15 -21.25 -18.36
C ARG A 77 -3.66 -19.82 -18.45
N LYS A 78 -4.57 -18.84 -18.36
CA LYS A 78 -4.24 -17.40 -18.36
C LYS A 78 -3.41 -17.01 -17.14
N GLY A 79 -3.81 -17.46 -15.96
CA GLY A 79 -3.10 -17.20 -14.72
C GLY A 79 -1.66 -17.71 -14.73
N ILE A 80 -1.45 -18.94 -15.21
CA ILE A 80 -0.10 -19.53 -15.33
C ILE A 80 0.75 -18.81 -16.37
N PHE A 81 0.17 -18.41 -17.50
CA PHE A 81 0.89 -17.60 -18.49
C PHE A 81 1.36 -16.28 -17.87
N TRP A 82 0.46 -15.53 -17.25
CA TRP A 82 0.80 -14.24 -16.64
C TRP A 82 1.74 -14.39 -15.44
N LEU A 83 1.66 -15.49 -14.69
CA LEU A 83 2.63 -15.83 -13.65
C LEU A 83 4.04 -15.99 -14.23
N ARG A 84 4.19 -16.68 -15.37
CA ARG A 84 5.49 -16.83 -16.05
C ARG A 84 6.02 -15.48 -16.53
N VAL A 85 5.18 -14.66 -17.15
CA VAL A 85 5.56 -13.33 -17.66
C VAL A 85 5.97 -12.40 -16.50
N SER A 86 5.15 -12.30 -15.45
CA SER A 86 5.48 -11.48 -14.27
C SER A 86 6.73 -11.97 -13.55
N THR A 87 6.93 -13.29 -13.45
CA THR A 87 8.13 -13.86 -12.84
C THR A 87 9.37 -13.59 -13.69
N ALA A 88 9.29 -13.75 -15.02
CA ALA A 88 10.39 -13.43 -15.91
C ALA A 88 10.78 -11.94 -15.83
N ALA A 89 9.80 -11.03 -15.84
CA ALA A 89 10.03 -9.61 -15.65
C ALA A 89 10.66 -9.29 -14.29
N SER A 90 10.18 -9.94 -13.22
CA SER A 90 10.71 -9.73 -11.87
C SER A 90 12.14 -10.21 -11.73
N VAL A 91 12.46 -11.40 -12.27
CA VAL A 91 13.84 -11.94 -12.28
C VAL A 91 14.76 -11.04 -13.12
N ALA A 92 14.34 -10.64 -14.32
CA ALA A 92 15.14 -9.78 -15.19
C ALA A 92 15.46 -8.43 -14.54
N LEU A 93 14.54 -7.88 -13.76
CA LEU A 93 14.72 -6.61 -13.06
C LEU A 93 15.31 -6.74 -11.65
N THR A 94 15.55 -7.95 -11.14
CA THR A 94 16.03 -8.17 -9.76
C THR A 94 17.36 -7.46 -9.50
N VAL A 95 18.38 -7.76 -10.31
CA VAL A 95 19.72 -7.18 -10.17
C VAL A 95 19.73 -5.68 -10.48
N PRO A 96 19.15 -5.21 -11.61
CA PRO A 96 19.09 -3.78 -11.88
C PRO A 96 18.38 -2.98 -10.78
N THR A 97 17.31 -3.54 -10.19
CA THR A 97 16.62 -2.89 -9.05
C THR A 97 17.54 -2.83 -7.83
N SER A 98 18.32 -3.88 -7.56
CA SER A 98 19.29 -3.86 -6.44
C SER A 98 20.30 -2.75 -6.61
N LEU A 99 20.94 -2.68 -7.79
CA LEU A 99 21.95 -1.68 -8.10
C LEU A 99 21.37 -0.25 -8.03
N ALA A 100 20.14 -0.06 -8.52
CA ALA A 100 19.49 1.24 -8.49
C ALA A 100 19.08 1.70 -7.08
N ARG A 101 18.78 0.77 -6.17
CA ARG A 101 18.24 1.09 -4.84
C ARG A 101 19.22 0.95 -3.69
N THR A 102 20.30 0.21 -3.89
CA THR A 102 21.28 -0.13 -2.85
C THR A 102 22.72 0.08 -3.28
N GLY A 103 22.97 0.43 -4.56
CA GLY A 103 24.31 0.50 -5.13
C GLY A 103 24.96 -0.87 -5.39
N ASP A 104 24.45 -1.94 -4.78
CA ASP A 104 25.04 -3.27 -4.82
C ASP A 104 24.21 -4.28 -5.64
N PHE A 105 24.91 -5.26 -6.23
CA PHE A 105 24.27 -6.38 -6.91
C PHE A 105 23.43 -7.23 -5.94
N PHE A 106 23.93 -7.43 -4.72
CA PHE A 106 23.21 -8.09 -3.62
C PHE A 106 23.10 -7.11 -2.46
N PRO A 107 21.89 -6.89 -1.90
CA PRO A 107 21.71 -5.98 -0.77
C PRO A 107 22.50 -6.48 0.45
N ASN A 108 23.25 -5.60 1.11
CA ASN A 108 24.07 -5.93 2.29
C ASN A 108 23.22 -6.06 3.58
N VAL A 109 22.41 -7.12 3.64
CA VAL A 109 21.44 -7.35 4.72
C VAL A 109 22.10 -7.46 6.10
N LEU A 110 23.31 -8.05 6.19
CA LEU A 110 24.01 -8.21 7.47
C LEU A 110 24.45 -6.85 8.04
N ALA A 111 25.01 -5.98 7.20
CA ALA A 111 25.35 -4.63 7.63
C ALA A 111 24.08 -3.86 8.03
N SER A 112 22.99 -3.98 7.27
CA SER A 112 21.73 -3.30 7.55
C SER A 112 21.11 -3.72 8.89
N LEU A 113 21.18 -5.00 9.25
CA LEU A 113 20.66 -5.49 10.54
C LEU A 113 21.49 -4.99 11.74
N SER A 114 22.76 -4.66 11.54
CA SER A 114 23.64 -4.16 12.60
C SER A 114 23.42 -2.67 12.92
N ASN A 115 22.97 -1.88 11.94
CA ASN A 115 22.70 -0.44 12.10
C ASN A 115 21.56 0.03 11.19
N LEU A 116 20.32 -0.29 11.58
CA LEU A 116 19.13 -0.04 10.78
C LEU A 116 18.86 1.47 10.58
N GLY A 117 19.16 2.29 11.59
CA GLY A 117 18.94 3.73 11.54
C GLY A 117 19.85 4.44 10.53
N ALA A 118 21.15 4.13 10.53
CA ALA A 118 22.11 4.73 9.60
C ALA A 118 21.84 4.31 8.15
N VAL A 119 21.58 3.03 7.92
CA VAL A 119 21.31 2.50 6.58
C VAL A 119 20.02 3.08 6.00
N TYR A 120 18.98 3.27 6.81
CA TYR A 120 17.77 3.97 6.37
C TYR A 120 18.07 5.41 5.92
N SER A 121 18.89 6.13 6.68
CA SER A 121 19.23 7.53 6.40
C SER A 121 20.09 7.66 5.14
N ALA A 122 21.05 6.75 4.95
CA ALA A 122 21.85 6.66 3.73
C ALA A 122 20.97 6.35 2.50
N GLY A 123 20.07 5.37 2.62
CA GLY A 123 19.16 4.98 1.54
C GLY A 123 18.17 6.08 1.14
N LEU A 124 17.86 7.05 2.00
CA LEU A 124 17.09 8.24 1.64
C LEU A 124 17.91 9.22 0.79
N ARG A 125 19.18 9.44 1.15
CA ARG A 125 20.10 10.33 0.40
C ARG A 125 20.38 9.79 -1.00
N GLU A 126 20.71 8.50 -1.11
CA GLU A 126 20.95 7.86 -2.41
C GLU A 126 19.76 7.97 -3.37
N THR A 127 18.53 7.91 -2.84
CA THR A 127 17.32 8.09 -3.67
C THR A 127 17.12 9.54 -4.10
N ALA A 128 17.53 10.50 -3.29
CA ALA A 128 17.43 11.92 -3.60
C ALA A 128 18.47 12.33 -4.66
N ASP A 129 19.70 11.85 -4.52
CA ASP A 129 20.82 12.21 -5.40
C ASP A 129 20.72 11.53 -6.78
N GLY A 130 20.09 10.35 -6.81
CA GLY A 130 19.99 9.52 -8.01
C GLY A 130 21.29 8.78 -8.30
N GLY A 131 21.15 7.57 -8.86
CA GLY A 131 22.29 6.70 -9.18
C GLY A 131 22.48 6.47 -10.68
N PRO A 132 23.62 5.91 -11.10
CA PRO A 132 23.89 5.56 -12.51
C PRO A 132 22.87 4.55 -13.08
N PHE A 133 22.16 3.83 -12.21
CA PHE A 133 21.14 2.84 -12.58
C PHE A 133 19.71 3.39 -12.56
N VAL A 134 19.51 4.72 -12.42
CA VAL A 134 18.17 5.35 -12.37
C VAL A 134 17.31 5.01 -13.59
N PHE A 135 17.92 4.77 -14.76
CA PHE A 135 17.22 4.30 -15.95
C PHE A 135 16.37 3.05 -15.67
N PHE A 136 16.87 2.11 -14.87
CA PHE A 136 16.16 0.89 -14.54
C PHE A 136 14.98 1.13 -13.58
N GLU A 137 14.98 2.19 -12.78
CA GLU A 137 13.79 2.59 -12.02
C GLU A 137 12.67 3.00 -12.97
N TYR A 138 12.96 3.75 -14.05
CA TYR A 138 11.94 4.09 -15.05
C TYR A 138 11.40 2.86 -15.78
N VAL A 139 12.27 1.94 -16.21
CA VAL A 139 11.85 0.65 -16.81
C VAL A 139 10.93 -0.11 -15.84
N ARG A 140 11.32 -0.13 -14.57
CA ARG A 140 10.56 -0.78 -13.51
C ARG A 140 9.19 -0.12 -13.28
N MET A 141 9.08 1.21 -13.39
CA MET A 141 7.79 1.92 -13.31
C MET A 141 6.80 1.40 -14.35
N PHE A 142 7.21 1.29 -15.62
CA PHE A 142 6.35 0.76 -16.68
C PHE A 142 6.10 -0.75 -16.58
N ALA A 143 7.04 -1.51 -16.01
CA ALA A 143 6.87 -2.94 -15.75
C ALA A 143 5.99 -3.24 -14.52
N TYR A 144 5.71 -2.24 -13.68
CA TYR A 144 5.07 -2.45 -12.38
C TYR A 144 3.66 -3.09 -12.42
N PRO A 145 2.81 -2.93 -13.46
CA PRO A 145 1.60 -3.75 -13.61
C PRO A 145 1.87 -5.26 -13.60
N LEU A 146 3.01 -5.71 -14.14
CA LEU A 146 3.42 -7.11 -14.11
C LEU A 146 4.02 -7.48 -12.75
N LEU A 147 4.87 -6.61 -12.20
CA LEU A 147 5.56 -6.86 -10.93
C LEU A 147 4.57 -6.96 -9.76
N SER A 148 3.63 -6.02 -9.67
CA SER A 148 2.59 -6.01 -8.64
C SER A 148 1.71 -7.26 -8.68
N ALA A 149 1.42 -7.79 -9.87
CA ALA A 149 0.62 -9.00 -10.04
C ALA A 149 1.36 -10.30 -9.68
N GLN A 150 2.69 -10.28 -9.53
CA GLN A 150 3.47 -11.49 -9.33
C GLN A 150 3.05 -12.26 -8.07
N LEU A 151 2.94 -11.56 -6.93
CA LEU A 151 2.58 -12.18 -5.65
C LEU A 151 1.17 -12.82 -5.67
N PRO A 152 0.08 -12.10 -6.04
CA PRO A 152 -1.24 -12.72 -6.10
C PRO A 152 -1.31 -13.87 -7.11
N LEU A 153 -0.64 -13.77 -8.27
CA LEU A 153 -0.58 -14.87 -9.25
C LEU A 153 0.16 -16.09 -8.68
N THR A 154 1.28 -15.87 -8.00
CA THR A 154 2.08 -16.93 -7.39
C THR A 154 1.26 -17.70 -6.36
N VAL A 155 0.58 -16.98 -5.46
CA VAL A 155 -0.23 -17.59 -4.39
C VAL A 155 -1.47 -18.28 -4.99
N ALA A 156 -2.20 -17.63 -5.89
CA ALA A 156 -3.43 -18.17 -6.48
C ALA A 156 -3.18 -19.42 -7.34
N PHE A 157 -2.08 -19.46 -8.08
CA PHE A 157 -1.77 -20.53 -9.01
C PHE A 157 -0.62 -21.44 -8.56
N TRP A 158 -0.17 -21.33 -7.31
CA TRP A 158 0.96 -22.07 -6.74
C TRP A 158 0.96 -23.55 -7.14
N ARG A 159 -0.12 -24.28 -6.81
CA ARG A 159 -0.24 -25.74 -7.07
C ARG A 159 -0.20 -26.12 -8.55
N ARG A 160 -0.47 -25.18 -9.47
CA ARG A 160 -0.52 -25.40 -10.92
C ARG A 160 0.75 -24.92 -11.63
N ALA A 161 1.55 -24.08 -10.97
CA ALA A 161 2.84 -23.63 -11.50
C ALA A 161 3.87 -24.77 -11.50
N GLY A 162 4.76 -24.79 -12.49
CA GLY A 162 5.89 -25.72 -12.54
C GLY A 162 6.94 -25.38 -11.49
N ARG A 163 7.74 -26.38 -11.08
CA ARG A 163 8.75 -26.23 -10.00
C ARG A 163 9.72 -25.07 -10.23
N PHE A 164 10.17 -24.86 -11.47
CA PHE A 164 11.09 -23.78 -11.82
C PHE A 164 10.45 -22.40 -11.69
N VAL A 165 9.20 -22.25 -12.13
CA VAL A 165 8.46 -20.99 -11.98
C VAL A 165 8.23 -20.67 -10.51
N ARG A 166 7.91 -21.68 -9.68
CA ARG A 166 7.77 -21.51 -8.23
C ARG A 166 9.07 -21.06 -7.59
N ALA A 167 10.18 -21.74 -7.89
CA ALA A 167 11.49 -21.38 -7.37
C ALA A 167 11.87 -19.95 -7.77
N ALA A 168 11.76 -19.61 -9.06
CA ALA A 168 12.05 -18.27 -9.55
C ALA A 168 11.17 -17.18 -8.91
N ALA A 169 9.86 -17.43 -8.75
CA ALA A 169 8.96 -16.49 -8.12
C ALA A 169 9.28 -16.27 -6.64
N VAL A 170 9.53 -17.35 -5.89
CA VAL A 170 9.95 -17.25 -4.48
C VAL A 170 11.28 -16.50 -4.39
N SER A 171 12.28 -16.87 -5.20
CA SER A 171 13.58 -16.20 -5.21
C SER A 171 13.46 -14.71 -5.49
N SER A 172 12.66 -14.27 -6.48
CA SER A 172 12.51 -12.84 -6.78
C SER A 172 11.73 -12.09 -5.70
N ILE A 173 10.70 -12.70 -5.10
CA ILE A 173 9.95 -12.10 -3.98
C ILE A 173 10.84 -11.97 -2.75
N THR A 174 11.61 -13.01 -2.43
CA THR A 174 12.60 -12.99 -1.35
C THR A 174 13.65 -11.92 -1.61
N PHE A 175 14.22 -11.86 -2.82
CA PHE A 175 15.20 -10.84 -3.15
C PHE A 175 14.63 -9.42 -3.04
N TYR A 176 13.40 -9.19 -3.49
CA TYR A 176 12.71 -7.92 -3.30
C TYR A 176 12.63 -7.54 -1.81
N LEU A 177 12.28 -8.49 -0.93
CA LEU A 177 12.31 -8.26 0.52
C LEU A 177 13.72 -7.92 1.03
N LEU A 178 14.75 -8.62 0.54
CA LEU A 178 16.13 -8.35 0.94
C LEU A 178 16.58 -6.94 0.53
N ILE A 179 16.08 -6.37 -0.57
CA ILE A 179 16.33 -4.97 -0.92
C ILE A 179 15.74 -4.03 0.15
N PHE A 180 14.51 -4.26 0.61
CA PHE A 180 13.89 -3.44 1.66
C PHE A 180 14.61 -3.55 3.01
N ILE A 181 14.98 -4.77 3.40
CA ILE A 181 15.78 -5.01 4.61
C ILE A 181 17.15 -4.34 4.46
N GLY A 182 17.79 -4.51 3.29
CA GLY A 182 19.05 -3.87 2.93
C GLY A 182 19.01 -2.35 3.04
N ARG A 183 17.83 -1.73 2.87
CA ARG A 183 17.62 -0.28 3.01
C ARG A 183 17.08 0.15 4.37
N GLY A 184 16.92 -0.76 5.33
CA GLY A 184 16.30 -0.45 6.63
C GLY A 184 14.85 0.06 6.50
N GLN A 185 14.13 -0.37 5.48
CA GLN A 185 12.76 0.07 5.18
C GLN A 185 11.72 -1.00 5.52
N ASN A 186 10.78 -0.66 6.40
CA ASN A 186 9.70 -1.57 6.82
C ASN A 186 8.65 -1.84 5.73
N LYS A 187 8.56 -0.95 4.73
CA LYS A 187 7.46 -0.95 3.74
C LYS A 187 7.31 -2.28 3.01
N GLY A 188 8.38 -2.83 2.44
CA GLY A 188 8.30 -4.07 1.67
C GLY A 188 7.81 -5.26 2.49
N LEU A 189 8.26 -5.37 3.74
CA LEU A 189 7.78 -6.39 4.68
C LEU A 189 6.31 -6.17 5.05
N ALA A 190 5.95 -4.92 5.39
CA ALA A 190 4.58 -4.56 5.72
C ALA A 190 3.61 -4.88 4.58
N ASP A 191 3.96 -4.54 3.34
CA ASP A 191 3.13 -4.80 2.16
C ASP A 191 2.90 -6.32 1.98
N ILE A 192 3.93 -7.16 2.15
CA ILE A 192 3.73 -8.63 2.04
C ILE A 192 2.87 -9.19 3.17
N VAL A 193 3.12 -8.80 4.42
CA VAL A 193 2.34 -9.25 5.58
C VAL A 193 0.87 -8.84 5.44
N ALA A 194 0.63 -7.61 5.02
CA ALA A 194 -0.71 -7.06 4.84
C ALA A 194 -1.48 -7.75 3.69
N LEU A 195 -0.80 -8.07 2.59
CA LEU A 195 -1.42 -8.65 1.39
C LEU A 195 -1.64 -10.17 1.49
N LEU A 196 -0.76 -10.89 2.19
CA LEU A 196 -0.76 -12.36 2.20
C LEU A 196 -2.10 -12.99 2.64
N PRO A 197 -2.80 -12.52 3.70
CA PRO A 197 -4.10 -13.07 4.09
C PRO A 197 -5.13 -13.03 2.96
N PHE A 198 -5.20 -11.91 2.22
CA PHE A 198 -6.12 -11.74 1.10
C PHE A 198 -5.80 -12.68 -0.04
N PHE A 199 -4.52 -12.87 -0.34
CA PHE A 199 -4.11 -13.77 -1.42
C PHE A 199 -4.30 -15.25 -1.06
N LEU A 200 -4.17 -15.62 0.21
CA LEU A 200 -4.53 -16.96 0.68
C LEU A 200 -6.03 -17.22 0.50
N VAL A 201 -6.88 -16.26 0.84
CA VAL A 201 -8.33 -16.33 0.57
C VAL A 201 -8.60 -16.45 -0.93
N LEU A 202 -7.90 -15.67 -1.76
CA LEU A 202 -7.98 -15.74 -3.22
C LEU A 202 -7.56 -17.12 -3.75
N ALA A 203 -6.50 -17.72 -3.21
CA ALA A 203 -6.02 -19.05 -3.60
C ALA A 203 -6.97 -20.19 -3.21
N TRP A 204 -7.77 -19.99 -2.16
CA TRP A 204 -8.89 -20.88 -1.83
C TRP A 204 -10.04 -20.72 -2.84
N GLY A 205 -10.10 -19.60 -3.59
CA GLY A 205 -10.79 -19.47 -4.86
C GLY A 205 -12.30 -19.73 -4.77
N ARG A 206 -12.79 -20.73 -5.50
CA ARG A 206 -14.15 -21.30 -5.39
C ARG A 206 -14.17 -22.67 -4.70
N ARG A 207 -13.03 -23.12 -4.18
CA ARG A 207 -12.93 -24.42 -3.51
C ARG A 207 -13.67 -24.37 -2.17
N PRO A 208 -14.10 -25.52 -1.63
CA PRO A 208 -14.51 -25.61 -0.24
C PRO A 208 -13.42 -25.04 0.66
N MET A 209 -13.83 -24.56 1.85
CA MET A 209 -12.90 -24.05 2.85
C MET A 209 -11.77 -25.05 3.09
N PRO A 210 -10.54 -24.57 3.34
CA PRO A 210 -9.44 -25.44 3.71
C PRO A 210 -9.81 -26.27 4.95
N SER A 211 -9.21 -27.45 5.08
CA SER A 211 -9.29 -28.20 6.35
C SER A 211 -8.72 -27.35 7.49
N LEU A 212 -9.21 -27.56 8.72
CA LEU A 212 -8.78 -26.81 9.90
C LEU A 212 -7.24 -26.76 10.01
N ARG A 213 -6.56 -27.90 9.80
CA ARG A 213 -5.09 -27.96 9.76
C ARG A 213 -4.46 -26.97 8.78
N LYS A 214 -4.98 -26.88 7.56
CA LYS A 214 -4.45 -25.95 6.53
C LYS A 214 -4.73 -24.50 6.90
N LEU A 215 -5.91 -24.22 7.47
CA LEU A 215 -6.24 -22.90 7.99
C LEU A 215 -5.28 -22.50 9.11
N CYS A 216 -5.05 -23.36 10.11
CA CYS A 216 -4.11 -23.11 11.20
C CYS A 216 -2.68 -22.87 10.69
N ILE A 217 -2.21 -23.65 9.70
CA ILE A 217 -0.89 -23.42 9.09
C ILE A 217 -0.84 -22.04 8.39
N SER A 218 -1.87 -21.71 7.60
CA SER A 218 -1.94 -20.41 6.92
C SER A 218 -1.97 -19.24 7.89
N VAL A 219 -2.76 -19.33 8.97
CA VAL A 219 -2.81 -18.34 10.04
C VAL A 219 -1.45 -18.26 10.75
N GLY A 220 -0.85 -19.40 11.09
CA GLY A 220 0.47 -19.46 11.73
C GLY A 220 1.57 -18.79 10.89
N VAL A 221 1.55 -18.97 9.57
CA VAL A 221 2.49 -18.28 8.65
C VAL A 221 2.28 -16.77 8.65
N VAL A 222 1.03 -16.31 8.60
CA VAL A 222 0.70 -14.87 8.66
C VAL A 222 1.14 -14.27 9.99
N VAL A 223 0.85 -14.96 11.11
CA VAL A 223 1.24 -14.53 12.46
C VAL A 223 2.76 -14.48 12.58
N ALA A 224 3.48 -15.51 12.12
CA ALA A 224 4.94 -15.52 12.13
C ALA A 224 5.52 -14.36 11.30
N ALA A 225 4.98 -14.09 10.11
CA ALA A 225 5.42 -12.97 9.28
C ALA A 225 5.14 -11.62 9.94
N ALA A 226 3.98 -11.47 10.60
CA ALA A 226 3.64 -10.27 11.37
C ALA A 226 4.58 -10.08 12.57
N LEU A 227 4.95 -11.14 13.29
CA LEU A 227 5.92 -11.06 14.38
C LEU A 227 7.30 -10.64 13.89
N VAL A 228 7.76 -11.20 12.76
CA VAL A 228 9.03 -10.78 12.13
C VAL A 228 8.98 -9.29 11.76
N LEU A 229 7.88 -8.82 11.17
CA LEU A 229 7.67 -7.40 10.88
C LEU A 229 7.70 -6.55 12.14
N LEU A 230 7.05 -6.97 13.23
CA LEU A 230 7.00 -6.21 14.48
C LEU A 230 8.38 -6.12 15.13
N VAL A 231 9.15 -7.21 15.15
CA VAL A 231 10.53 -7.20 15.68
C VAL A 231 11.41 -6.29 14.85
N PHE A 232 11.35 -6.40 13.52
CA PHE A 232 12.11 -5.53 12.62
C PHE A 232 11.69 -4.06 12.77
N PHE A 233 10.39 -3.79 12.83
CA PHE A 233 9.83 -2.46 13.06
C PHE A 233 10.32 -1.87 14.39
N ALA A 234 10.19 -2.60 15.50
CA ALA A 234 10.64 -2.16 16.82
C ALA A 234 12.15 -1.83 16.80
N GLY A 235 12.97 -2.72 16.24
CA GLY A 235 14.41 -2.48 16.08
C GLY A 235 14.73 -1.23 15.26
N THR A 236 14.01 -1.00 14.14
CA THR A 236 14.18 0.23 13.35
C THR A 236 13.77 1.49 14.13
N GLN A 237 12.72 1.44 14.97
CA GLN A 237 12.26 2.61 15.70
C GLN A 237 13.20 2.99 16.83
N ILE A 238 13.70 2.00 17.58
CA ILE A 238 14.64 2.21 18.70
C ILE A 238 15.94 2.84 18.20
N GLN A 239 16.43 2.46 17.02
CA GLN A 239 17.69 2.95 16.46
C GLN A 239 17.57 4.26 15.66
N ARG A 240 16.36 4.80 15.46
CA ARG A 240 16.15 5.99 14.62
C ARG A 240 16.25 7.28 15.43
N ILE A 241 17.05 8.22 14.93
CA ILE A 241 17.01 9.62 15.35
C ILE A 241 15.61 10.17 15.03
N GLY A 242 14.87 10.63 16.05
CA GLY A 242 13.47 11.07 15.90
C GLY A 242 12.42 9.94 15.87
N GLY A 243 12.83 8.68 16.14
CA GLY A 243 11.89 7.63 16.56
C GLY A 243 11.20 8.00 17.87
N ALA A 244 10.27 7.16 18.36
CA ALA A 244 9.84 7.30 19.75
C ALA A 244 11.09 7.11 20.60
N HIS A 245 11.65 8.21 21.12
CA HIS A 245 12.76 8.17 22.05
C HIS A 245 12.34 7.29 23.24
N PRO A 246 13.27 6.75 24.04
CA PRO A 246 12.90 6.01 25.24
C PRO A 246 11.81 6.68 26.11
N ASP A 247 11.76 8.00 26.05
CA ASP A 247 10.80 8.83 26.79
C ASP A 247 9.42 9.01 26.09
N GLY A 248 9.12 8.27 25.02
CA GLY A 248 7.85 8.42 24.28
C GLY A 248 7.71 9.77 23.58
N VAL A 249 8.82 10.45 23.30
CA VAL A 249 8.83 11.79 22.71
C VAL A 249 8.85 11.70 21.20
N TYR A 250 7.99 12.51 20.57
CA TYR A 250 7.94 12.70 19.14
C TYR A 250 8.10 14.17 18.78
N TYR A 251 9.20 14.48 18.09
CA TYR A 251 9.52 15.81 17.59
C TYR A 251 9.09 15.91 16.12
N PHE A 252 8.36 16.96 15.77
CA PHE A 252 8.06 17.27 14.38
C PHE A 252 7.90 18.78 14.21
N GLY A 253 8.75 19.35 13.35
CA GLY A 253 8.79 20.79 13.12
C GLY A 253 8.94 21.56 14.42
N ARG A 254 7.92 22.37 14.74
CA ARG A 254 7.88 23.21 15.95
C ARG A 254 7.20 22.56 17.15
N LEU A 255 6.71 21.32 17.00
CA LEU A 255 5.92 20.63 18.02
C LEU A 255 6.69 19.47 18.64
N LYS A 256 6.39 19.25 19.93
CA LYS A 256 6.83 18.11 20.72
C LYS A 256 5.59 17.47 21.33
N LEU A 257 5.28 16.25 20.91
CA LEU A 257 4.26 15.42 21.56
C LEU A 257 4.97 14.37 22.42
N VAL A 258 4.36 14.05 23.55
CA VAL A 258 4.83 13.01 24.45
C VAL A 258 3.69 12.02 24.63
N ALA A 259 3.95 10.75 24.33
CA ALA A 259 2.97 9.70 24.55
C ALA A 259 2.64 9.59 26.05
N ASP A 260 1.37 9.36 26.36
CA ASP A 260 0.92 9.08 27.72
C ASP A 260 1.49 7.74 28.21
N GLN A 261 2.53 7.82 29.04
CA GLN A 261 3.22 6.65 29.59
C GLN A 261 2.33 5.84 30.55
N ASN A 262 1.25 6.44 31.05
CA ASN A 262 0.26 5.77 31.91
C ASN A 262 -0.96 5.30 31.12
N TYR A 263 -0.89 5.30 29.78
CA TYR A 263 -2.00 4.87 28.95
C TYR A 263 -2.43 3.44 29.32
N TRP A 264 -3.73 3.28 29.58
CA TRP A 264 -4.30 2.07 30.21
C TRP A 264 -3.97 0.76 29.48
N LEU A 265 -3.67 0.84 28.18
CA LEU A 265 -3.33 -0.33 27.35
C LEU A 265 -1.84 -0.70 27.42
N THR A 266 -0.94 0.22 27.76
CA THR A 266 0.51 0.01 27.66
C THR A 266 1.22 0.09 29.00
N TYR A 267 0.63 0.68 30.05
CA TYR A 267 1.31 0.94 31.32
C TYR A 267 1.82 -0.32 32.07
N TRP A 268 1.22 -1.49 31.84
CA TRP A 268 1.65 -2.78 32.43
C TRP A 268 2.66 -3.53 31.57
N MET A 269 2.99 -3.01 30.39
CA MET A 269 3.89 -3.69 29.46
C MET A 269 5.35 -3.39 29.79
N PRO A 270 6.28 -4.32 29.51
CA PRO A 270 7.69 -4.00 29.49
C PRO A 270 7.99 -2.86 28.52
N GLU A 271 8.96 -2.02 28.86
CA GLU A 271 9.37 -0.82 28.10
C GLU A 271 9.51 -1.07 26.58
N PRO A 272 10.18 -2.14 26.09
CA PRO A 272 10.28 -2.39 24.64
C PRO A 272 8.93 -2.65 23.95
N ALA A 273 8.00 -3.31 24.65
CA ALA A 273 6.66 -3.59 24.12
C ALA A 273 5.81 -2.31 24.12
N GLN A 274 5.88 -1.51 25.18
CA GLN A 274 5.26 -0.19 25.26
C GLN A 274 5.71 0.69 24.09
N MET A 275 7.02 0.85 23.87
CA MET A 275 7.56 1.64 22.75
C MET A 275 7.11 1.14 21.39
N THR A 276 7.02 -0.17 21.21
CA THR A 276 6.58 -0.78 19.95
C THR A 276 5.12 -0.42 19.66
N ILE A 277 4.25 -0.54 20.66
CA ILE A 277 2.82 -0.25 20.51
C ILE A 277 2.58 1.25 20.37
N GLU A 278 3.25 2.09 21.17
CA GLU A 278 3.17 3.54 21.05
C GLU A 278 3.68 3.99 19.67
N SER A 279 4.78 3.42 19.18
CA SER A 279 5.27 3.69 17.82
C SER A 279 4.27 3.25 16.75
N LEU A 280 3.64 2.08 16.90
CA LEU A 280 2.62 1.63 15.95
C LEU A 280 1.40 2.56 15.96
N ALA A 281 0.92 2.95 17.14
CA ALA A 281 -0.17 3.91 17.29
C ALA A 281 0.17 5.27 16.67
N ARG A 282 1.41 5.74 16.86
CA ARG A 282 1.94 6.95 16.21
C ARG A 282 1.87 6.85 14.70
N TYR A 283 2.40 5.75 14.14
CA TYR A 283 2.43 5.55 12.70
C TYR A 283 1.03 5.51 12.09
N LEU A 284 0.07 4.90 12.78
CA LEU A 284 -1.31 4.82 12.31
C LEU A 284 -2.08 6.14 12.48
N GLY A 285 -1.79 6.93 13.52
CA GLY A 285 -2.51 8.17 13.83
C GLY A 285 -1.94 9.45 13.20
N GLN A 286 -0.62 9.53 12.96
CA GLN A 286 0.04 10.78 12.57
C GLN A 286 -0.49 11.38 11.25
N GLY A 287 -0.96 10.56 10.30
CA GLY A 287 -1.52 11.10 9.06
C GLY A 287 -2.91 11.73 9.25
N TYR A 288 -3.65 11.37 10.30
CA TYR A 288 -4.88 12.06 10.72
C TYR A 288 -4.57 13.33 11.51
N GLN A 289 -3.44 13.41 12.22
CA GLN A 289 -2.95 14.67 12.77
C GLN A 289 -2.71 15.71 11.66
N ALA A 290 -2.01 15.30 10.59
CA ALA A 290 -1.79 16.17 9.43
C ALA A 290 -3.11 16.63 8.78
N MET A 291 -4.10 15.74 8.70
CA MET A 291 -5.45 16.07 8.25
C MET A 291 -6.14 17.07 9.18
N ALA A 292 -6.11 16.83 10.49
CA ALA A 292 -6.75 17.70 11.48
C ALA A 292 -6.20 19.12 11.46
N LEU A 293 -4.89 19.27 11.27
CA LEU A 293 -4.25 20.58 11.17
C LEU A 293 -4.60 21.31 9.86
N THR A 294 -4.75 20.57 8.75
CA THR A 294 -5.03 21.17 7.43
C THR A 294 -6.52 21.26 7.09
N PHE A 295 -7.42 20.75 7.93
CA PHE A 295 -8.82 20.53 7.56
C PHE A 295 -9.54 21.81 7.09
N ASN A 296 -9.23 22.93 7.75
CA ASN A 296 -9.82 24.24 7.48
C ASN A 296 -8.82 25.23 6.87
N TYR A 297 -7.77 24.73 6.21
CA TYR A 297 -6.86 25.59 5.47
C TYR A 297 -7.54 26.12 4.23
N GLU A 298 -7.34 27.41 3.96
CA GLU A 298 -7.61 27.97 2.65
C GLU A 298 -6.46 27.59 1.72
N HIS A 299 -6.75 26.88 0.65
CA HIS A 299 -5.77 26.52 -0.37
C HIS A 299 -6.35 26.62 -1.76
N GLN A 300 -5.47 26.80 -2.74
CA GLN A 300 -5.84 26.76 -4.16
C GLN A 300 -5.70 25.33 -4.67
N SER A 301 -6.56 24.95 -5.62
CA SER A 301 -6.42 23.66 -6.29
C SER A 301 -5.08 23.61 -7.03
N THR A 302 -4.40 22.47 -6.90
CA THR A 302 -3.16 22.16 -7.63
C THR A 302 -3.42 21.56 -9.02
N LEU A 303 -4.59 21.84 -9.59
CA LEU A 303 -4.99 21.50 -10.97
C LEU A 303 -4.88 20.01 -11.34
N GLY A 304 -5.04 19.12 -10.36
CA GLY A 304 -4.97 17.68 -10.53
C GLY A 304 -3.59 17.07 -10.29
N ALA A 305 -2.60 17.82 -9.77
CA ALA A 305 -1.26 17.32 -9.55
C ALA A 305 -0.92 17.10 -8.06
N GLY A 306 -1.52 17.86 -7.14
CA GLY A 306 -1.12 17.85 -5.72
C GLY A 306 -1.58 16.63 -4.95
N HIS A 307 -2.49 15.80 -5.48
CA HIS A 307 -2.82 14.50 -4.88
C HIS A 307 -1.69 13.47 -4.94
N SER A 308 -0.62 13.76 -5.69
CA SER A 308 0.49 12.84 -5.93
C SER A 308 1.83 13.55 -5.79
N MET A 309 2.64 13.09 -4.83
CA MET A 309 4.05 13.52 -4.73
C MET A 309 4.82 13.31 -6.04
N PHE A 310 4.50 12.22 -6.75
CA PHE A 310 5.16 11.92 -8.02
C PHE A 310 4.68 12.87 -9.13
N VAL A 311 3.38 13.08 -9.30
CA VAL A 311 2.86 13.95 -10.36
C VAL A 311 3.26 15.41 -10.13
N ALA A 312 3.07 15.94 -8.91
CA ALA A 312 3.42 17.32 -8.56
C ALA A 312 4.88 17.64 -8.91
N ARG A 313 5.83 16.82 -8.44
CA ARG A 313 7.27 17.02 -8.71
C ARG A 313 7.62 16.95 -10.20
N ASN A 314 6.95 16.09 -10.97
CA ASN A 314 7.21 16.00 -12.40
C ASN A 314 6.61 17.18 -13.16
N PHE A 315 5.45 17.69 -12.74
CA PHE A 315 4.84 18.88 -13.32
C PHE A 315 5.66 20.14 -13.02
N ASP A 316 6.09 20.31 -11.78
CA ASP A 316 7.04 21.36 -11.37
C ASP A 316 8.31 21.35 -12.23
N ARG A 317 8.91 20.16 -12.41
CA ARG A 317 10.08 20.00 -13.26
C ARG A 317 9.80 20.32 -14.73
N LEU A 318 8.67 19.87 -15.27
CA LEU A 318 8.31 20.04 -16.67
C LEU A 318 7.99 21.50 -17.02
N LEU A 319 7.31 22.20 -16.11
CA LEU A 319 6.88 23.59 -16.31
C LEU A 319 7.83 24.62 -15.67
N HIS A 320 8.96 24.16 -15.11
CA HIS A 320 9.96 25.00 -14.44
C HIS A 320 9.34 25.89 -13.33
N THR A 321 8.51 25.29 -12.49
CA THR A 321 7.83 25.94 -11.35
C THR A 321 7.98 25.09 -10.09
N ASP A 322 7.52 25.58 -8.95
CA ASP A 322 7.35 24.83 -7.70
C ASP A 322 5.89 24.80 -7.24
N PHE A 323 4.97 25.39 -8.02
CA PHE A 323 3.57 25.61 -7.67
C PHE A 323 2.84 24.34 -7.24
N PHE A 324 3.02 23.23 -7.96
CA PHE A 324 2.23 22.01 -7.69
C PHE A 324 2.64 21.35 -6.38
N THR A 325 3.94 21.35 -6.07
CA THR A 325 4.45 20.89 -4.79
C THR A 325 4.08 21.88 -3.68
N SER A 326 4.41 23.17 -3.84
CA SER A 326 4.31 24.17 -2.77
C SER A 326 2.87 24.55 -2.40
N ALA A 327 1.92 24.47 -3.33
CA ALA A 327 0.51 24.76 -3.07
C ALA A 327 -0.29 23.56 -2.54
N SER A 328 0.31 22.36 -2.45
CA SER A 328 -0.35 21.19 -1.88
C SER A 328 -0.56 21.34 -0.36
N LEU A 329 -1.64 20.79 0.18
CA LEU A 329 -1.93 20.87 1.62
C LEU A 329 -0.79 20.31 2.50
N PRO A 330 -0.15 19.17 2.14
CA PRO A 330 1.03 18.70 2.84
C PRO A 330 2.21 19.70 2.84
N ALA A 331 2.46 20.43 1.74
CA ALA A 331 3.50 21.45 1.71
C ALA A 331 3.14 22.71 2.51
N LEU A 332 1.88 23.12 2.48
CA LEU A 332 1.40 24.23 3.31
C LEU A 332 1.51 23.90 4.81
N LEU A 333 1.21 22.65 5.18
CA LEU A 333 1.41 22.16 6.54
C LEU A 333 2.88 22.19 6.94
N ASP A 334 3.78 21.76 6.03
CA ASP A 334 5.23 21.83 6.23
C ASP A 334 5.68 23.28 6.47
N ALA A 335 5.27 24.22 5.61
CA ALA A 335 5.63 25.62 5.74
C ALA A 335 5.16 26.26 7.07
N GLN A 336 3.98 25.88 7.56
CA GLN A 336 3.38 26.50 8.75
C GLN A 336 3.78 25.82 10.06
N TRP A 337 3.83 24.49 10.10
CA TRP A 337 4.08 23.71 11.32
C TRP A 337 5.43 23.01 11.34
N GLY A 338 6.13 22.96 10.20
CA GLY A 338 7.34 22.16 10.01
C GLY A 338 7.05 20.67 9.99
N TRP A 339 5.85 20.24 9.59
CA TRP A 339 5.51 18.82 9.41
C TRP A 339 6.01 18.36 8.03
N PRO A 340 7.17 17.68 7.93
CA PRO A 340 7.86 17.57 6.66
C PRO A 340 7.08 16.75 5.64
N MET A 341 6.78 17.34 4.48
CA MET A 341 5.92 16.71 3.46
C MET A 341 6.43 15.32 3.02
N TYR A 342 7.75 15.19 2.89
CA TYR A 342 8.41 13.95 2.46
C TYR A 342 8.97 13.10 3.61
N GLY A 343 9.03 13.67 4.81
CA GLY A 343 9.59 13.00 5.99
C GLY A 343 8.53 12.30 6.83
N LEU A 344 7.32 12.85 6.87
CA LEU A 344 6.22 12.37 7.68
C LEU A 344 5.01 11.98 6.86
N TRP A 345 4.17 11.16 7.49
CA TRP A 345 2.96 10.65 6.90
C TRP A 345 1.86 11.69 6.93
N HIS A 346 1.10 11.74 5.84
CA HIS A 346 -0.09 12.55 5.67
C HIS A 346 -1.13 11.56 5.16
N SER A 347 -2.26 11.41 5.84
CA SER A 347 -3.31 10.50 5.37
C SER A 347 -3.67 10.79 3.91
N ILE A 348 -4.37 9.87 3.25
CA ILE A 348 -4.78 10.07 1.85
C ILE A 348 -5.59 11.36 1.65
N TYR A 349 -6.26 11.87 2.69
CA TYR A 349 -7.21 12.97 2.59
C TYR A 349 -6.56 14.32 2.26
N PRO A 350 -5.52 14.84 2.97
CA PRO A 350 -4.79 16.04 2.57
C PRO A 350 -4.27 15.99 1.12
N TRP A 351 -3.78 14.83 0.68
CA TRP A 351 -3.31 14.66 -0.69
C TRP A 351 -4.47 14.90 -1.67
N LEU A 352 -5.56 14.12 -1.57
CA LEU A 352 -6.71 14.30 -2.46
C LEU A 352 -7.32 15.71 -2.36
N ALA A 353 -7.42 16.24 -1.15
CA ALA A 353 -7.98 17.56 -0.89
C ALA A 353 -7.16 18.68 -1.54
N SER A 354 -5.86 18.49 -1.78
CA SER A 354 -5.02 19.46 -2.51
C SER A 354 -5.51 19.78 -3.93
N ASP A 355 -6.31 18.87 -4.53
CA ASP A 355 -6.89 19.06 -5.85
C ASP A 355 -8.39 19.37 -5.80
N VAL A 356 -9.14 18.67 -4.95
CA VAL A 356 -10.61 18.67 -4.97
C VAL A 356 -11.27 19.12 -3.65
N GLY A 357 -10.47 19.56 -2.68
CA GLY A 357 -10.91 19.86 -1.32
C GLY A 357 -11.36 18.61 -0.54
N TYR A 358 -11.61 18.76 0.76
CA TYR A 358 -12.01 17.63 1.62
C TYR A 358 -13.33 17.00 1.19
N LEU A 359 -14.32 17.81 0.80
CA LEU A 359 -15.60 17.31 0.30
C LEU A 359 -15.43 16.56 -1.04
N GLY A 360 -14.59 17.05 -1.95
CA GLY A 360 -14.34 16.38 -3.23
C GLY A 360 -13.50 15.10 -3.09
N ALA A 361 -12.71 14.97 -2.02
CA ALA A 361 -11.99 13.75 -1.72
C ALA A 361 -12.94 12.58 -1.39
N LEU A 362 -14.15 12.82 -0.87
CA LEU A 362 -15.13 11.77 -0.56
C LEU A 362 -15.57 10.98 -1.82
N PRO A 363 -15.96 11.62 -2.95
CA PRO A 363 -16.14 10.94 -4.23
C PRO A 363 -14.93 10.12 -4.69
N CYS A 364 -13.70 10.61 -4.51
CA CYS A 364 -12.49 9.83 -4.84
C CYS A 364 -12.38 8.56 -3.98
N MET A 365 -12.69 8.66 -2.69
CA MET A 365 -12.73 7.50 -1.78
C MET A 365 -13.82 6.49 -2.18
N ALA A 366 -14.98 6.95 -2.62
CA ALA A 366 -16.01 6.08 -3.18
C ALA A 366 -15.51 5.35 -4.45
N ALA A 367 -14.79 6.06 -5.34
CA ALA A 367 -14.18 5.45 -6.53
C ALA A 367 -13.13 4.39 -6.17
N PHE A 368 -12.31 4.60 -5.14
CA PHE A 368 -11.38 3.58 -4.64
C PHE A 368 -12.12 2.38 -4.02
N GLY A 369 -13.18 2.61 -3.25
CA GLY A 369 -14.08 1.55 -2.76
C GLY A 369 -14.64 0.70 -3.91
N PHE A 370 -15.11 1.36 -4.97
CA PHE A 370 -15.60 0.71 -6.18
C PHE A 370 -14.52 -0.15 -6.85
N LEU A 371 -13.31 0.39 -7.05
CA LEU A 371 -12.20 -0.34 -7.66
C LEU A 371 -11.73 -1.52 -6.81
N LEU A 372 -11.72 -1.39 -5.48
CA LEU A 372 -11.42 -2.50 -4.57
C LEU A 372 -12.44 -3.63 -4.71
N GLY A 373 -13.75 -3.31 -4.64
CA GLY A 373 -14.80 -4.31 -4.76
C GLY A 373 -14.83 -5.01 -6.13
N LEU A 374 -14.56 -4.25 -7.18
CA LEU A 374 -14.48 -4.78 -8.53
C LEU A 374 -13.26 -5.68 -8.72
N SER A 375 -12.06 -5.21 -8.37
CA SER A 375 -10.80 -5.96 -8.58
C SER A 375 -10.75 -7.24 -7.75
N TRP A 376 -11.18 -7.19 -6.48
CA TRP A 376 -11.31 -8.35 -5.61
C TRP A 376 -12.27 -9.40 -6.18
N GLY A 377 -13.50 -8.98 -6.51
CA GLY A 377 -14.50 -9.89 -7.07
C GLY A 377 -14.08 -10.47 -8.42
N ALA A 378 -13.47 -9.67 -9.28
CA ALA A 378 -13.03 -10.07 -10.61
C ALA A 378 -11.85 -11.05 -10.56
N ALA A 379 -10.95 -10.93 -9.59
CA ALA A 379 -9.84 -11.86 -9.39
C ALA A 379 -10.30 -13.30 -9.12
N PHE A 380 -11.48 -13.50 -8.51
CA PHE A 380 -12.07 -14.84 -8.37
C PHE A 380 -12.63 -15.41 -9.69
N LYS A 381 -13.03 -14.53 -10.62
CA LYS A 381 -13.71 -14.91 -11.87
C LYS A 381 -12.76 -15.07 -13.06
N SER A 382 -11.60 -14.41 -13.04
CA SER A 382 -10.70 -14.34 -14.18
C SER A 382 -9.22 -14.45 -13.76
N GLY A 383 -8.42 -15.08 -14.62
CA GLY A 383 -6.96 -15.18 -14.48
C GLY A 383 -6.24 -14.02 -15.15
N SER A 384 -6.92 -12.89 -15.34
CA SER A 384 -6.39 -11.72 -16.05
C SER A 384 -5.40 -10.94 -15.19
N ILE A 385 -4.29 -10.57 -15.82
CA ILE A 385 -3.28 -9.67 -15.25
C ILE A 385 -3.85 -8.33 -14.78
N VAL A 386 -4.90 -7.82 -15.44
CA VAL A 386 -5.50 -6.52 -15.10
C VAL A 386 -6.07 -6.55 -13.68
N TRP A 387 -6.86 -7.58 -13.36
CA TRP A 387 -7.46 -7.73 -12.04
C TRP A 387 -6.42 -8.13 -10.98
N MET A 388 -5.48 -9.01 -11.36
CA MET A 388 -4.41 -9.47 -10.48
C MET A 388 -3.37 -8.38 -10.17
N GLY A 389 -3.20 -7.38 -11.04
CA GLY A 389 -2.35 -6.21 -10.80
C GLY A 389 -3.08 -5.07 -10.09
N MET A 390 -4.37 -4.84 -10.40
CA MET A 390 -5.17 -3.81 -9.70
C MET A 390 -5.43 -4.17 -8.23
N LEU A 391 -5.68 -5.44 -7.94
CA LEU A 391 -5.96 -5.91 -6.58
C LEU A 391 -4.89 -5.52 -5.54
N PRO A 392 -3.59 -5.86 -5.70
CA PRO A 392 -2.56 -5.46 -4.75
C PRO A 392 -2.47 -3.95 -4.56
N MET A 393 -2.64 -3.16 -5.62
CA MET A 393 -2.63 -1.69 -5.50
C MET A 393 -3.78 -1.17 -4.62
N MET A 394 -4.99 -1.69 -4.81
CA MET A 394 -6.14 -1.29 -4.00
C MET A 394 -6.01 -1.77 -2.54
N LEU A 395 -5.54 -3.00 -2.32
CA LEU A 395 -5.28 -3.48 -0.96
C LEU A 395 -4.23 -2.61 -0.25
N VAL A 396 -3.11 -2.30 -0.91
CA VAL A 396 -2.07 -1.41 -0.36
C VAL A 396 -2.66 -0.02 -0.12
N LEU A 397 -3.39 0.56 -1.06
CA LEU A 397 -4.02 1.88 -0.85
C LEU A 397 -4.81 1.91 0.46
N PHE A 398 -5.68 0.92 0.67
CA PHE A 398 -6.58 0.86 1.81
C PHE A 398 -5.86 0.66 3.15
N PHE A 399 -4.81 -0.16 3.19
CA PHE A 399 -3.97 -0.28 4.38
C PHE A 399 -3.32 1.05 4.75
N TYR A 400 -2.94 1.85 3.76
CA TYR A 400 -2.22 3.10 3.97
C TYR A 400 -3.12 4.33 4.00
N ILE A 401 -4.45 4.24 3.88
CA ILE A 401 -5.36 5.41 4.00
C ILE A 401 -5.01 6.32 5.19
N PRO A 402 -4.76 5.80 6.42
CA PRO A 402 -4.41 6.65 7.55
C PRO A 402 -3.05 7.32 7.45
N GLY A 403 -2.13 6.78 6.65
CA GLY A 403 -0.73 7.19 6.61
C GLY A 403 -0.28 7.87 5.32
N ASN A 404 -0.76 7.47 4.15
CA ASN A 404 -0.35 8.04 2.87
C ASN A 404 -1.25 7.68 1.69
N ASN A 405 -1.19 8.51 0.64
CA ASN A 405 -1.68 8.15 -0.67
C ASN A 405 -0.70 7.21 -1.41
N GLN A 406 -0.56 5.97 -0.93
CA GLN A 406 0.54 5.10 -1.35
C GLN A 406 0.59 4.82 -2.85
N ILE A 407 -0.56 4.70 -3.53
CA ILE A 407 -0.54 4.43 -4.97
C ILE A 407 -0.01 5.61 -5.77
N PHE A 408 -0.13 6.83 -5.25
CA PHE A 408 0.29 8.07 -5.90
C PHE A 408 1.56 8.68 -5.28
N GLN A 409 2.17 8.00 -4.31
CA GLN A 409 3.42 8.45 -3.69
C GLN A 409 4.64 8.20 -4.58
N SER A 410 4.67 7.07 -5.29
CA SER A 410 5.82 6.63 -6.09
C SER A 410 5.48 6.53 -7.57
N GLY A 411 6.49 6.70 -8.44
CA GLY A 411 6.32 6.53 -9.88
C GLY A 411 5.83 5.12 -10.26
N GLU A 412 6.31 4.08 -9.57
CA GLU A 412 5.93 2.70 -9.87
C GLU A 412 4.44 2.45 -9.74
N THR A 413 3.88 2.80 -8.58
CA THR A 413 2.47 2.58 -8.28
C THR A 413 1.59 3.56 -9.06
N THR A 414 2.06 4.78 -9.30
CA THR A 414 1.31 5.81 -10.04
C THR A 414 1.14 5.39 -11.50
N VAL A 415 2.25 5.06 -12.17
CA VAL A 415 2.24 4.60 -13.57
C VAL A 415 1.42 3.33 -13.70
N ALA A 416 1.58 2.36 -12.80
CA ALA A 416 0.78 1.14 -12.85
C ALA A 416 -0.71 1.38 -12.66
N PHE A 417 -1.10 2.29 -11.77
CA PHE A 417 -2.50 2.67 -11.60
C PHE A 417 -3.06 3.27 -12.89
N PHE A 418 -2.36 4.22 -13.51
CA PHE A 418 -2.77 4.84 -14.77
C PHE A 418 -2.76 3.89 -15.98
N MET A 419 -1.96 2.81 -15.95
CA MET A 419 -2.03 1.77 -16.98
C MET A 419 -3.17 0.77 -16.74
N LEU A 420 -3.41 0.40 -15.49
CA LEU A 420 -4.39 -0.63 -15.13
C LEU A 420 -5.82 -0.08 -15.06
N ALA A 421 -6.04 1.15 -14.61
CA ALA A 421 -7.39 1.72 -14.47
C ALA A 421 -8.13 1.85 -15.83
N PRO A 422 -7.50 2.35 -16.92
CA PRO A 422 -8.12 2.33 -18.24
C PRO A 422 -8.37 0.89 -18.75
N ALA A 423 -7.46 -0.04 -18.46
CA ALA A 423 -7.65 -1.45 -18.83
C ALA A 423 -8.82 -2.10 -18.07
N VAL A 424 -9.06 -1.70 -16.82
CA VAL A 424 -10.25 -2.07 -16.05
C VAL A 424 -11.51 -1.51 -16.71
N ALA A 425 -11.54 -0.21 -17.03
CA ALA A 425 -12.67 0.42 -17.71
C ALA A 425 -12.98 -0.26 -19.06
N LEU A 426 -11.96 -0.52 -19.87
CA LEU A 426 -12.11 -1.21 -21.15
C LEU A 426 -12.69 -2.62 -20.98
N LYS A 427 -12.29 -3.35 -19.92
CA LYS A 427 -12.88 -4.67 -19.61
C LYS A 427 -14.33 -4.61 -19.14
N LEU A 428 -14.77 -3.50 -18.55
CA LEU A 428 -16.17 -3.31 -18.19
C LEU A 428 -17.04 -3.04 -19.42
N VAL A 429 -16.52 -2.28 -20.38
CA VAL A 429 -17.22 -1.97 -21.65
C VAL A 429 -17.17 -3.16 -22.62
N TYR A 430 -16.03 -3.84 -22.71
CA TYR A 430 -15.81 -5.00 -23.57
C TYR A 430 -15.37 -6.22 -22.75
N PRO A 431 -16.30 -6.96 -22.10
CA PRO A 431 -15.96 -8.08 -21.22
C PRO A 431 -15.11 -9.18 -21.87
N LYS A 432 -15.25 -9.37 -23.19
CA LYS A 432 -14.48 -10.35 -23.97
C LYS A 432 -13.08 -9.87 -24.35
N TRP A 433 -12.75 -8.60 -24.11
CA TRP A 433 -11.43 -8.05 -24.39
C TRP A 433 -10.39 -8.67 -23.46
N SER A 434 -9.28 -9.14 -24.04
CA SER A 434 -8.21 -9.78 -23.30
C SER A 434 -6.86 -9.54 -23.99
N LEU A 435 -5.91 -9.00 -23.23
CA LEU A 435 -4.50 -8.89 -23.64
C LEU A 435 -3.94 -10.24 -24.11
N SER A 436 -4.41 -11.34 -23.52
CA SER A 436 -3.95 -12.69 -23.91
C SER A 436 -4.21 -13.03 -25.37
N ARG A 437 -5.18 -12.39 -26.06
CA ARG A 437 -5.45 -12.64 -27.48
C ARG A 437 -4.31 -12.18 -28.39
N PHE A 438 -3.48 -11.26 -27.92
CA PHE A 438 -2.34 -10.72 -28.66
C PHE A 438 -1.03 -11.46 -28.34
N PHE A 439 -0.88 -11.95 -27.10
CA PHE A 439 0.38 -12.52 -26.62
C PHE A 439 0.38 -14.05 -26.49
N MET A 440 -0.79 -14.71 -26.45
CA MET A 440 -0.83 -16.17 -26.43
C MET A 440 -0.83 -16.74 -27.84
N PRO A 441 -0.04 -17.80 -28.12
CA PRO A 441 -0.16 -18.56 -29.35
C PRO A 441 -1.60 -19.07 -29.52
N ARG A 442 -2.20 -18.85 -30.69
CA ARG A 442 -3.46 -19.52 -31.06
C ARG A 442 -3.12 -21.00 -31.23
N ARG A 443 -3.77 -21.85 -30.44
CA ARG A 443 -3.71 -23.30 -30.64
C ARG A 443 -4.74 -23.71 -31.67
#